data_AF-A0A1Q9P3Z2-F1
#
_entry.id   AF-A0A1Q9P3Z2-F1
#
_cell.length_a   1.000
_cell.length_b   1.000
_cell.length_c   1.000
_cell.angle_alpha   90.00
_cell.angle_beta   90.00
_cell.angle_gamma   90.00
#
_symmetry.space_group_name_H-M   'P 1'
#
loop_
_entity.id
_entity.type
_entity.pdbx_description
1 polymer ?
#
loop_
_entity_poly.entity_id
_entity_poly.type
_entity_poly.pdbx_seq_one_letter_code
_entity_poly.pdbx_strand_id
1 'polypeptide(L)'
;MASLKIWSDEVELQSRLPIDISMPKAYVIANTPFNENHWTRTFTTKTGHVVVARATQKLALSKKIDLRIEARSSLDNVEYETIIGKIEYELGLKETMKVFKNLRKFDTIIDIALQSNPGFRIFANSEAIETTILTIISQNTSFFTYLILVENLLKKYGRKVPWDPSLYIFPDKPQLARMLEKDWLKLKLGYKSKFLGALTENDLDNIETYAYYPVLKRGLDGLKEIKGIGNYTARILGIYHSRRYDYAFYDTYVLEVLNHKYEIGNINNINQFDTWVNNKWPKDPALVIHSLLLEYLPEFLKSHQTFYSKAIKPKKKKIILEKKKYSDKTKQLDKSVILSTTKKVAKKTVKKQTKKISKKTPKEFLEKLTQKTLEEGLHDYIMDSIFPENSNEEPIKNEVINGDKAPKGAKKIEKTSRKKLARKVSKKITKKTPARTSKKKSTKKSSKKSVKKPSTKPTKKKSVKKSSKKIKKKIKKKIKKKSVKKGKKSSKE
;
A
#
# COMPACT_ATOMS: atom_id res chain seq x y z
N MET A 1 -6.74 -8.17 -38.06
CA MET A 1 -6.23 -7.35 -36.94
C MET A 1 -4.72 -7.37 -37.03
N ALA A 2 -4.06 -6.25 -37.29
CA ALA A 2 -2.60 -6.20 -37.24
C ALA A 2 -2.15 -6.59 -35.84
N SER A 3 -1.20 -7.52 -35.72
CA SER A 3 -0.58 -7.85 -34.44
C SER A 3 0.05 -6.56 -33.90
N LEU A 4 -0.41 -6.10 -32.73
CA LEU A 4 0.26 -5.00 -32.04
C LEU A 4 1.69 -5.46 -31.76
N LYS A 5 2.67 -4.85 -32.42
CA LYS A 5 4.08 -5.05 -32.11
C LYS A 5 4.33 -4.49 -30.72
N ILE A 6 4.73 -5.36 -29.80
CA ILE A 6 5.08 -5.00 -28.42
C ILE A 6 6.59 -5.02 -28.33
N TRP A 7 7.16 -3.95 -27.79
CA TRP A 7 8.56 -3.94 -27.41
C TRP A 7 8.69 -4.70 -26.09
N SER A 8 9.69 -5.57 -25.99
CA SER A 8 10.01 -6.26 -24.75
C SER A 8 11.50 -6.34 -24.56
N ASP A 9 11.91 -6.31 -23.30
CA ASP A 9 13.29 -6.48 -22.87
C ASP A 9 13.37 -7.40 -21.66
N GLU A 10 14.50 -8.09 -21.51
CA GLU A 10 14.76 -9.03 -20.43
C GLU A 10 16.05 -8.66 -19.73
N VAL A 11 16.00 -8.55 -18.40
CA VAL A 11 17.13 -8.17 -17.56
C VAL A 11 17.16 -9.04 -16.32
N GLU A 12 18.35 -9.40 -15.86
CA GLU A 12 18.55 -10.08 -14.59
C GLU A 12 18.76 -9.03 -13.50
N LEU A 13 17.90 -9.01 -12.49
CA LEU A 13 18.08 -8.22 -11.28
C LEU A 13 18.82 -9.02 -10.22
N GLN A 14 19.64 -8.32 -9.44
CA GLN A 14 20.44 -8.90 -8.37
C GLN A 14 19.98 -8.37 -7.01
N SER A 15 19.57 -9.27 -6.12
CA SER A 15 19.29 -8.95 -4.72
C SER A 15 20.54 -9.04 -3.87
N ARG A 16 20.57 -8.26 -2.79
CA ARG A 16 21.65 -8.29 -1.78
C ARG A 16 21.66 -9.63 -1.03
N LEU A 17 20.47 -10.10 -0.69
CA LEU A 17 20.21 -11.28 0.12
C LEU A 17 19.23 -12.21 -0.62
N PRO A 18 19.34 -13.54 -0.46
CA PRO A 18 18.36 -14.51 -0.95
C PRO A 18 16.91 -14.04 -0.71
N ILE A 19 16.06 -14.17 -1.72
CA ILE A 19 14.65 -13.77 -1.67
C ILE A 19 13.80 -14.88 -2.28
N ASP A 20 12.58 -15.09 -1.78
CA ASP A 20 11.58 -15.90 -2.46
C ASP A 20 10.38 -15.03 -2.87
N ILE A 21 10.28 -14.74 -4.17
CA ILE A 21 9.20 -13.89 -4.71
C ILE A 21 7.85 -14.61 -4.82
N SER A 22 7.85 -15.94 -4.67
CA SER A 22 6.67 -16.80 -4.66
C SER A 22 5.99 -16.87 -3.30
N MET A 23 6.64 -16.34 -2.25
CA MET A 23 6.12 -16.40 -0.90
C MET A 23 4.67 -15.89 -0.81
N PRO A 24 3.82 -16.55 0.00
CA PRO A 24 2.53 -16.01 0.40
C PRO A 24 2.71 -14.60 0.95
N LYS A 25 1.77 -13.73 0.65
CA LYS A 25 1.87 -12.32 1.00
C LYS A 25 0.70 -11.97 1.92
N ALA A 26 0.96 -11.86 3.22
CA ALA A 26 -0.08 -11.55 4.21
C ALA A 26 -0.67 -10.15 3.97
N TYR A 27 0.14 -9.20 3.46
CA TYR A 27 -0.28 -7.85 3.10
C TYR A 27 0.38 -7.42 1.79
N VAL A 28 -0.43 -7.24 0.74
CA VAL A 28 0.01 -6.58 -0.50
C VAL A 28 -0.95 -5.46 -0.81
N ILE A 29 -0.41 -4.26 -0.68
CA ILE A 29 -1.12 -3.01 -0.95
C ILE A 29 -0.69 -2.49 -2.31
N ALA A 30 -0.84 -3.35 -3.33
CA ALA A 30 -0.48 -3.08 -4.71
C ALA A 30 -1.45 -3.82 -5.65
N ASN A 31 -1.74 -3.22 -6.80
CA ASN A 31 -2.33 -3.91 -7.95
C ASN A 31 -1.31 -4.85 -8.62
N THR A 32 -1.00 -5.96 -7.94
CA THR A 32 -0.22 -7.07 -8.49
C THR A 32 -1.16 -8.27 -8.61
N PRO A 33 -1.45 -8.76 -9.83
CA PRO A 33 -2.16 -10.02 -10.00
C PRO A 33 -1.43 -11.12 -9.23
N PHE A 34 -2.14 -11.79 -8.31
CA PHE A 34 -1.58 -12.92 -7.57
C PHE A 34 -1.63 -14.16 -8.44
N ASN A 35 -0.48 -14.58 -8.95
CA ASN A 35 -0.28 -15.93 -9.43
C ASN A 35 1.03 -16.45 -8.81
N GLU A 36 1.07 -17.76 -8.55
CA GLU A 36 2.01 -18.38 -7.60
C GLU A 36 3.48 -18.28 -8.02
N ASN A 37 3.77 -17.94 -9.28
CA ASN A 37 5.11 -18.11 -9.86
C ASN A 37 5.73 -16.84 -10.43
N HIS A 38 5.01 -15.71 -10.44
CA HIS A 38 5.58 -14.46 -10.91
C HIS A 38 4.96 -13.24 -10.24
N TRP A 39 5.77 -12.22 -10.04
CA TRP A 39 5.30 -10.90 -9.64
C TRP A 39 5.01 -10.11 -10.92
N THR A 40 3.80 -9.57 -11.05
CA THR A 40 3.40 -8.73 -12.19
C THR A 40 3.00 -7.35 -11.71
N ARG A 41 3.48 -6.31 -12.38
CA ARG A 41 3.11 -4.92 -12.10
C ARG A 41 2.86 -4.15 -13.38
N THR A 42 1.91 -3.21 -13.32
CA THR A 42 1.66 -2.26 -14.40
C THR A 42 2.05 -0.87 -13.94
N PHE A 43 2.73 -0.13 -14.80
CA PHE A 43 3.15 1.25 -14.54
C PHE A 43 2.65 2.16 -15.67
N THR A 44 2.53 3.44 -15.34
CA THR A 44 2.47 4.52 -16.33
C THR A 44 3.70 5.39 -16.13
N THR A 45 4.52 5.56 -17.17
CA THR A 45 5.69 6.44 -17.10
C THR A 45 5.26 7.91 -17.12
N LYS A 46 6.20 8.84 -16.90
CA LYS A 46 5.92 10.28 -16.95
C LYS A 46 5.48 10.75 -18.34
N THR A 47 5.94 10.10 -19.41
CA THR A 47 5.51 10.39 -20.78
C THR A 47 4.18 9.71 -21.15
N GLY A 48 3.63 8.89 -20.25
CA GLY A 48 2.37 8.19 -20.45
C GLY A 48 2.51 6.79 -21.06
N HIS A 49 3.73 6.26 -21.20
CA HIS A 49 3.92 4.88 -21.63
C HIS A 49 3.34 3.92 -20.59
N VAL A 50 2.54 2.97 -21.08
CA VAL A 50 2.11 1.82 -20.29
C VAL A 50 3.24 0.81 -20.29
N VAL A 51 3.61 0.33 -19.11
CA VAL A 51 4.65 -0.68 -18.94
C VAL A 51 4.07 -1.85 -18.14
N VAL A 52 4.34 -3.07 -18.58
CA VAL A 52 4.09 -4.30 -17.83
C VAL A 52 5.44 -4.88 -17.44
N ALA A 53 5.64 -5.09 -16.15
CA ALA A 53 6.82 -5.74 -15.59
C ALA A 53 6.43 -7.10 -15.03
N ARG A 54 7.21 -8.14 -15.34
CA ARG A 54 7.04 -9.49 -14.82
C ARG A 54 8.36 -10.01 -14.28
N ALA A 55 8.42 -10.19 -12.97
CA ALA A 55 9.56 -10.81 -12.32
C ALA A 55 9.27 -12.29 -12.06
N THR A 56 10.20 -13.14 -12.48
CA THR A 56 10.21 -14.59 -12.28
C THR A 56 11.50 -14.99 -11.59
N GLN A 57 11.46 -16.13 -10.89
CA GLN A 57 12.62 -16.67 -10.22
C GLN A 57 12.73 -18.15 -10.55
N LYS A 58 13.77 -18.54 -11.29
CA LYS A 58 14.01 -19.92 -11.71
C LYS A 58 14.29 -20.85 -10.52
N LEU A 59 15.06 -20.36 -9.55
CA LEU A 59 15.43 -21.08 -8.34
C LEU A 59 14.95 -20.30 -7.12
N ALA A 60 14.06 -20.89 -6.32
CA ALA A 60 13.61 -20.28 -5.07
C ALA A 60 14.82 -19.94 -4.20
N LEU A 61 14.75 -18.82 -3.47
CA LEU A 61 15.85 -18.35 -2.59
C LEU A 61 17.13 -17.97 -3.35
N SER A 62 17.05 -17.76 -4.66
CA SER A 62 18.15 -17.17 -5.43
C SER A 62 18.29 -15.67 -5.13
N LYS A 63 19.50 -15.14 -5.35
CA LYS A 63 19.71 -13.69 -5.42
C LYS A 63 19.39 -13.10 -6.81
N LYS A 64 19.22 -13.95 -7.82
CA LYS A 64 18.93 -13.56 -9.21
C LYS A 64 17.43 -13.61 -9.46
N ILE A 65 16.91 -12.58 -10.11
CA ILE A 65 15.51 -12.46 -10.51
C ILE A 65 15.48 -12.11 -11.99
N ASP A 66 14.84 -12.94 -12.80
CA ASP A 66 14.63 -12.65 -14.20
C ASP A 66 13.46 -11.65 -14.31
N LEU A 67 13.69 -10.49 -14.89
CA LEU A 67 12.67 -9.46 -15.13
C LEU A 67 12.44 -9.31 -16.62
N ARG A 68 11.16 -9.42 -17.03
CA ARG A 68 10.70 -9.06 -18.36
C ARG A 68 9.89 -7.77 -18.30
N ILE A 69 10.24 -6.81 -19.15
CA ILE A 69 9.55 -5.53 -19.31
C ILE A 69 8.89 -5.50 -20.69
N GLU A 70 7.63 -5.09 -20.76
CA GLU A 70 6.88 -4.96 -22.00
C GLU A 70 6.23 -3.57 -22.10
N ALA A 71 6.31 -2.96 -23.28
CA ALA A 71 5.67 -1.67 -23.57
C ALA A 71 5.27 -1.60 -25.06
N ARG A 72 4.42 -0.63 -25.42
CA ARG A 72 3.98 -0.44 -26.82
C ARG A 72 5.12 0.01 -27.75
N SER A 73 6.10 0.69 -27.19
CA SER A 73 7.30 1.20 -27.85
C SER A 73 8.47 1.06 -26.89
N SER A 74 9.70 1.12 -27.40
CA SER A 74 10.88 1.16 -26.57
C SER A 74 10.82 2.34 -25.60
N LEU A 75 11.23 2.11 -24.37
CA LEU A 75 11.42 3.15 -23.37
C LEU A 75 12.73 3.87 -23.64
N ASP A 76 12.80 5.17 -23.32
CA ASP A 76 14.09 5.83 -23.22
C ASP A 76 14.85 5.34 -21.97
N ASN A 77 16.17 5.60 -21.93
CA ASN A 77 17.02 5.11 -20.85
C ASN A 77 16.57 5.62 -19.47
N VAL A 78 16.05 6.85 -19.38
CA VAL A 78 15.63 7.43 -18.08
C VAL A 78 14.35 6.75 -17.59
N GLU A 79 13.39 6.51 -18.48
CA GLU A 79 12.17 5.77 -18.16
C GLU A 79 12.47 4.32 -17.79
N TYR A 80 13.33 3.66 -18.56
CA TYR A 80 13.76 2.29 -18.30
C TYR A 80 14.37 2.15 -16.90
N GLU A 81 15.39 2.96 -16.59
CA GLU A 81 16.05 2.96 -15.27
C GLU A 81 15.09 3.32 -14.14
N THR A 82 14.13 4.23 -14.39
CA THR A 82 13.09 4.56 -13.41
C THR A 82 12.21 3.34 -13.10
N ILE A 83 11.82 2.57 -14.12
CA ILE A 83 11.02 1.35 -13.95
C ILE A 83 11.82 0.28 -13.22
N ILE A 84 13.09 0.06 -13.58
CA ILE A 84 13.99 -0.86 -12.87
C ILE A 84 14.08 -0.48 -11.40
N GLY A 85 14.40 0.78 -11.10
CA GLY A 85 14.50 1.27 -9.73
C GLY A 85 13.21 1.08 -8.93
N LYS A 86 12.04 1.31 -9.53
CA LYS A 86 10.74 1.02 -8.90
C LYS A 86 10.55 -0.46 -8.61
N ILE A 87 10.93 -1.35 -9.51
CA ILE A 87 10.78 -2.81 -9.32
C ILE A 87 11.74 -3.30 -8.22
N GLU A 88 13.01 -2.89 -8.26
CA GLU A 88 13.97 -3.20 -7.20
C GLU A 88 13.45 -2.72 -5.83
N TYR A 89 12.85 -1.53 -5.81
CA TYR A 89 12.21 -0.97 -4.64
C TYR A 89 10.98 -1.77 -4.21
N GLU A 90 10.05 -2.12 -5.09
CA GLU A 90 8.85 -2.88 -4.73
C GLU A 90 9.20 -4.29 -4.21
N LEU A 91 10.21 -4.95 -4.79
CA LEU A 91 10.67 -6.27 -4.37
C LEU A 91 11.62 -6.26 -3.14
N GLY A 92 12.16 -5.11 -2.76
CA GLY A 92 13.05 -4.98 -1.60
C GLY A 92 14.42 -5.61 -1.83
N LEU A 93 14.95 -5.50 -3.05
CA LEU A 93 16.19 -6.20 -3.44
C LEU A 93 17.44 -5.67 -2.72
N LYS A 94 17.38 -4.42 -2.24
CA LYS A 94 18.48 -3.74 -1.53
C LYS A 94 18.38 -3.86 0.00
N GLU A 95 17.35 -4.52 0.51
CA GLU A 95 17.12 -4.69 1.94
C GLU A 95 18.25 -5.48 2.61
N THR A 96 18.58 -5.11 3.85
CA THR A 96 19.70 -5.72 4.60
C THR A 96 19.27 -6.67 5.71
N MET A 97 18.01 -6.60 6.16
CA MET A 97 17.46 -7.48 7.20
C MET A 97 18.30 -7.54 8.50
N LYS A 98 19.14 -6.52 8.76
CA LYS A 98 20.11 -6.51 9.87
C LYS A 98 19.47 -6.70 11.24
N VAL A 99 18.22 -6.25 11.42
CA VAL A 99 17.46 -6.40 12.66
C VAL A 99 17.42 -7.85 13.14
N PHE A 100 17.36 -8.82 12.22
CA PHE A 100 17.22 -10.22 12.54
C PHE A 100 18.53 -10.90 12.98
N LYS A 101 19.70 -10.32 12.67
CA LYS A 101 21.01 -10.92 12.99
C LYS A 101 21.15 -11.21 14.49
N ASN A 102 20.71 -10.27 15.32
CA ASN A 102 20.77 -10.42 16.77
C ASN A 102 19.47 -10.98 17.35
N LEU A 103 18.30 -10.58 16.82
CA LEU A 103 17.03 -11.02 17.38
C LEU A 103 16.88 -12.54 17.40
N ARG A 104 17.30 -13.23 16.33
CA ARG A 104 17.17 -14.69 16.25
C ARG A 104 17.98 -15.45 17.31
N LYS A 105 19.05 -14.83 17.85
CA LYS A 105 19.89 -15.43 18.90
C LYS A 105 19.21 -15.42 20.28
N PHE A 106 18.26 -14.51 20.50
CA PHE A 106 17.65 -14.26 21.81
C PHE A 106 16.13 -14.39 21.81
N ASP A 107 15.50 -14.57 20.64
CA ASP A 107 14.07 -14.74 20.49
C ASP A 107 13.78 -15.92 19.56
N THR A 108 13.55 -17.10 20.16
CA THR A 108 13.31 -18.36 19.45
C THR A 108 12.07 -18.31 18.57
N ILE A 109 11.06 -17.50 18.93
CA ILE A 109 9.85 -17.34 18.12
C ILE A 109 10.20 -16.62 16.81
N ILE A 110 11.06 -15.60 16.86
CA ILE A 110 11.55 -14.92 15.66
C ILE A 110 12.42 -15.85 14.81
N ASP A 111 13.28 -16.66 15.43
CA ASP A 111 14.07 -17.63 14.67
C ASP A 111 13.17 -18.61 13.92
N ILE A 112 12.19 -19.23 14.60
CA ILE A 112 11.19 -20.12 13.97
C ILE A 112 10.45 -19.42 12.81
N ALA A 113 10.05 -18.16 13.00
CA ALA A 113 9.35 -17.40 11.97
C ALA A 113 10.20 -17.16 10.72
N LEU A 114 11.48 -16.88 10.89
CA LEU A 114 12.43 -16.72 9.77
C LEU A 114 12.77 -18.06 9.12
N GLN A 115 12.90 -19.13 9.91
CA GLN A 115 13.18 -20.46 9.41
C GLN A 115 12.04 -21.00 8.54
N SER A 116 10.79 -20.73 8.94
CA SER A 116 9.59 -21.11 8.19
C SER A 116 9.40 -20.30 6.90
N ASN A 117 10.08 -19.16 6.78
CA ASN A 117 9.90 -18.17 5.71
C ASN A 117 11.24 -17.69 5.15
N PRO A 118 12.09 -18.59 4.64
CA PRO A 118 13.38 -18.21 4.10
C PRO A 118 13.16 -17.23 2.93
N GLY A 119 14.03 -16.22 2.82
CA GLY A 119 13.90 -15.21 1.78
C GLY A 119 12.79 -14.16 1.99
N PHE A 120 12.20 -14.10 3.18
CA PHE A 120 11.19 -13.12 3.57
C PHE A 120 11.55 -11.67 3.18
N ARG A 121 10.63 -10.98 2.49
CA ARG A 121 10.66 -9.52 2.28
C ARG A 121 9.28 -8.92 2.43
N ILE A 122 9.24 -7.66 2.89
CA ILE A 122 8.06 -6.81 2.69
C ILE A 122 8.08 -6.31 1.25
N PHE A 123 7.00 -6.62 0.52
CA PHE A 123 6.76 -6.12 -0.83
C PHE A 123 6.14 -4.74 -0.71
N ALA A 124 6.81 -3.74 -1.27
CA ALA A 124 6.35 -2.37 -1.25
C ALA A 124 5.56 -2.06 -2.53
N ASN A 125 4.91 -0.90 -2.53
CA ASN A 125 4.31 -0.27 -3.68
C ASN A 125 4.97 1.10 -3.86
N SER A 126 5.56 1.32 -5.02
CA SER A 126 6.30 2.56 -5.32
C SER A 126 5.39 3.77 -5.51
N GLU A 127 4.06 3.58 -5.54
CA GLU A 127 3.07 4.64 -5.75
C GLU A 127 2.32 4.98 -4.44
N ALA A 128 2.61 6.15 -3.86
CA ALA A 128 2.05 6.58 -2.57
C ALA A 128 0.52 6.70 -2.61
N ILE A 129 0.01 7.27 -3.70
CA ILE A 129 -1.43 7.47 -3.90
C ILE A 129 -2.13 6.11 -4.03
N GLU A 130 -1.63 5.20 -4.86
CA GLU A 130 -2.20 3.85 -5.00
C GLU A 130 -2.22 3.14 -3.65
N THR A 131 -1.09 3.17 -2.92
CA THR A 131 -0.97 2.55 -1.60
C THR A 131 -2.00 3.13 -0.63
N THR A 132 -2.18 4.44 -0.61
CA THR A 132 -3.14 5.13 0.27
C THR A 132 -4.57 4.72 -0.05
N ILE A 133 -4.96 4.75 -1.33
CA ILE A 133 -6.33 4.40 -1.74
C ILE A 133 -6.63 2.94 -1.40
N LEU A 134 -5.71 2.02 -1.71
CA LEU A 134 -5.85 0.59 -1.39
C LEU A 134 -5.94 0.36 0.12
N THR A 135 -5.15 1.09 0.91
CA THR A 135 -5.21 1.00 2.37
C THR A 135 -6.52 1.54 2.94
N ILE A 136 -7.04 2.64 2.40
CA ILE A 136 -8.36 3.13 2.83
C ILE A 136 -9.42 2.07 2.50
N ILE A 137 -9.37 1.44 1.33
CA ILE A 137 -10.27 0.34 0.96
C ILE A 137 -10.18 -0.83 1.94
N SER A 138 -8.97 -1.17 2.44
CA SER A 138 -8.77 -2.28 3.38
C SER A 138 -9.30 -1.99 4.80
N GLN A 139 -9.48 -0.73 5.19
CA GLN A 139 -9.97 -0.37 6.53
C GLN A 139 -11.28 -1.10 6.87
N ASN A 140 -11.27 -1.81 8.01
CA ASN A 140 -12.40 -2.59 8.52
C ASN A 140 -13.02 -3.52 7.46
N THR A 141 -12.17 -4.18 6.66
CA THR A 141 -12.57 -5.03 5.55
C THR A 141 -11.78 -6.33 5.59
N SER A 142 -12.46 -7.47 5.45
CA SER A 142 -11.76 -8.76 5.34
C SER A 142 -10.93 -8.80 4.05
N PHE A 143 -9.80 -9.53 4.08
CA PHE A 143 -8.87 -9.62 2.96
C PHE A 143 -9.54 -9.95 1.61
N PHE A 144 -10.45 -10.92 1.58
CA PHE A 144 -11.19 -11.28 0.36
C PHE A 144 -12.12 -10.18 -0.14
N THR A 145 -12.80 -9.49 0.78
CA THR A 145 -13.66 -8.37 0.40
C THR A 145 -12.81 -7.23 -0.15
N TYR A 146 -11.64 -6.97 0.45
CA TYR A 146 -10.66 -6.04 -0.07
C TYR A 146 -10.26 -6.40 -1.51
N LEU A 147 -9.86 -7.65 -1.77
CA LEU A 147 -9.49 -8.09 -3.13
C LEU A 147 -10.63 -7.85 -4.15
N ILE A 148 -11.87 -8.16 -3.79
CA ILE A 148 -13.05 -7.93 -4.65
C ILE A 148 -13.26 -6.43 -4.90
N LEU A 149 -13.12 -5.59 -3.86
CA LEU A 149 -13.29 -4.15 -3.98
C LEU A 149 -12.20 -3.51 -4.86
N VAL A 150 -10.96 -3.97 -4.73
CA VAL A 150 -9.84 -3.56 -5.58
C VAL A 150 -10.09 -4.00 -7.03
N GLU A 151 -10.52 -5.24 -7.25
CA GLU A 151 -10.86 -5.72 -8.59
C GLU A 151 -12.00 -4.90 -9.22
N ASN A 152 -13.02 -4.52 -8.44
CA ASN A 152 -14.10 -3.66 -8.91
C ASN A 152 -13.60 -2.25 -9.27
N LEU A 153 -12.70 -1.67 -8.46
CA LEU A 153 -12.06 -0.38 -8.74
C LEU A 153 -11.32 -0.44 -10.08
N LEU A 154 -10.46 -1.45 -10.26
CA LEU A 154 -9.66 -1.64 -11.46
C LEU A 154 -10.53 -1.87 -12.70
N LYS A 155 -11.54 -2.74 -12.61
CA LYS A 155 -12.44 -3.02 -13.74
C LYS A 155 -13.26 -1.81 -14.17
N LYS A 156 -13.65 -0.97 -13.22
CA LYS A 156 -14.56 0.16 -13.47
C LYS A 156 -13.84 1.44 -13.84
N TYR A 157 -12.70 1.70 -13.21
CA TYR A 157 -11.98 2.96 -13.33
C TYR A 157 -10.52 2.78 -13.77
N GLY A 158 -9.94 1.60 -13.63
CA GLY A 158 -8.62 1.31 -14.20
C GLY A 158 -8.65 1.24 -15.73
N ARG A 159 -7.50 1.47 -16.35
CA ARG A 159 -7.33 1.36 -17.81
C ARG A 159 -6.80 -0.03 -18.15
N LYS A 160 -7.38 -0.72 -19.12
CA LYS A 160 -6.85 -2.02 -19.56
C LYS A 160 -5.50 -1.85 -20.25
N VAL A 161 -4.59 -2.78 -20.03
CA VAL A 161 -3.36 -2.87 -20.84
C VAL A 161 -3.76 -3.29 -22.26
N PRO A 162 -3.39 -2.54 -23.31
CA PRO A 162 -3.89 -2.80 -24.67
C PRO A 162 -3.53 -4.18 -25.23
N TRP A 163 -2.39 -4.73 -24.84
CA TRP A 163 -1.89 -6.04 -25.32
C TRP A 163 -2.08 -7.18 -24.31
N ASP A 164 -2.47 -6.87 -23.08
CA ASP A 164 -2.87 -7.87 -22.08
C ASP A 164 -4.16 -7.40 -21.37
N PRO A 165 -5.34 -7.66 -21.95
CA PRO A 165 -6.62 -7.20 -21.40
C PRO A 165 -6.99 -7.82 -20.04
N SER A 166 -6.21 -8.80 -19.56
CA SER A 166 -6.35 -9.34 -18.20
C SER A 166 -5.78 -8.40 -17.14
N LEU A 167 -4.89 -7.49 -17.54
CA LEU A 167 -4.24 -6.51 -16.68
C LEU A 167 -4.92 -5.15 -16.76
N TYR A 168 -4.90 -4.46 -15.61
CA TYR A 168 -5.38 -3.10 -15.47
C TYR A 168 -4.27 -2.22 -14.92
N ILE A 169 -4.24 -0.99 -15.38
CA ILE A 169 -3.47 0.11 -14.84
C ILE A 169 -4.34 0.78 -13.79
N PHE A 170 -3.76 1.08 -12.63
CA PHE A 170 -4.45 1.79 -11.57
C PHE A 170 -4.94 3.18 -12.06
N PRO A 171 -6.10 3.68 -11.61
CA PRO A 171 -6.55 5.03 -11.95
C PRO A 171 -5.48 6.08 -11.65
N ASP A 172 -5.22 6.98 -12.59
CA ASP A 172 -4.22 8.03 -12.40
C ASP A 172 -4.71 9.13 -11.44
N LYS A 173 -3.77 9.97 -10.98
CA LYS A 173 -4.05 11.06 -10.05
C LYS A 173 -5.13 12.03 -10.57
N PRO A 174 -5.08 12.52 -11.83
CA PRO A 174 -6.17 13.36 -12.37
C PRO A 174 -7.53 12.68 -12.42
N GLN A 175 -7.59 11.37 -12.64
CA GLN A 175 -8.84 10.61 -12.58
C GLN A 175 -9.35 10.51 -11.14
N LEU A 176 -8.49 10.12 -10.19
CA LEU A 176 -8.84 9.98 -8.78
C LEU A 176 -9.35 11.29 -8.19
N ALA A 177 -8.69 12.41 -8.46
CA ALA A 177 -9.08 13.75 -7.98
C ALA A 177 -10.46 14.20 -8.50
N ARG A 178 -10.92 13.66 -9.64
CA ARG A 178 -12.24 13.96 -10.22
C ARG A 178 -13.35 13.02 -9.74
N MET A 179 -13.01 11.91 -9.08
CA MET A 179 -14.01 10.95 -8.60
C MET A 179 -14.75 11.50 -7.39
N LEU A 180 -16.08 11.57 -7.49
CA LEU A 180 -16.94 12.05 -6.40
C LEU A 180 -17.39 10.88 -5.52
N GLU A 181 -17.95 11.16 -4.34
CA GLU A 181 -18.49 10.15 -3.42
C GLU A 181 -19.42 9.13 -4.12
N LYS A 182 -20.27 9.61 -5.05
CA LYS A 182 -21.17 8.76 -5.85
C LYS A 182 -20.44 7.73 -6.71
N ASP A 183 -19.22 8.02 -7.14
CA ASP A 183 -18.42 7.14 -7.99
C ASP A 183 -17.80 6.02 -7.17
N TRP A 184 -17.36 6.33 -5.95
CA TRP A 184 -16.90 5.37 -4.95
C TRP A 184 -18.04 4.51 -4.38
N LEU A 185 -19.23 5.07 -4.19
CA LEU A 185 -20.42 4.31 -3.77
C LEU A 185 -20.78 3.19 -4.75
N LYS A 186 -20.56 3.40 -6.06
CA LYS A 186 -20.77 2.36 -7.09
C LYS A 186 -19.85 1.15 -6.91
N LEU A 187 -18.76 1.27 -6.14
CA LEU A 187 -17.85 0.19 -5.80
C LEU A 187 -18.25 -0.57 -4.52
N LYS A 188 -19.34 -0.16 -3.86
CA LYS A 188 -19.83 -0.75 -2.59
C LYS A 188 -18.86 -0.58 -1.41
N LEU A 189 -18.15 0.54 -1.36
CA LEU A 189 -17.18 0.85 -0.30
C LEU A 189 -17.80 1.35 1.02
N GLY A 190 -19.12 1.54 1.06
CA GLY A 190 -19.83 2.01 2.25
C GLY A 190 -19.35 3.39 2.69
N TYR A 191 -19.12 3.56 4.00
CA TYR A 191 -18.70 4.85 4.59
C TYR A 191 -17.38 5.39 4.01
N LYS A 192 -16.49 4.52 3.52
CA LYS A 192 -15.20 4.90 2.93
C LYS A 192 -15.37 5.76 1.67
N SER A 193 -16.49 5.61 0.96
CA SER A 193 -16.81 6.40 -0.23
C SER A 193 -16.82 7.91 0.06
N LYS A 194 -17.24 8.30 1.27
CA LYS A 194 -17.27 9.69 1.72
C LYS A 194 -15.87 10.27 1.94
N PHE A 195 -14.91 9.44 2.36
CA PHE A 195 -13.52 9.87 2.54
C PHE A 195 -12.81 9.97 1.20
N LEU A 196 -12.90 8.91 0.39
CA LEU A 196 -12.27 8.86 -0.93
C LEU A 196 -12.85 9.91 -1.89
N GLY A 197 -14.16 10.15 -1.84
CA GLY A 197 -14.81 11.20 -2.65
C GLY A 197 -14.61 12.62 -2.14
N ALA A 198 -13.94 12.80 -1.00
CA ALA A 198 -13.55 14.10 -0.46
C ALA A 198 -12.07 14.42 -0.71
N LEU A 199 -11.29 13.49 -1.26
CA LEU A 199 -9.90 13.72 -1.62
C LEU A 199 -9.82 14.71 -2.78
N THR A 200 -9.05 15.77 -2.57
CA THR A 200 -8.74 16.78 -3.58
C THR A 200 -7.38 16.49 -4.23
N GLU A 201 -7.07 17.16 -5.33
CA GLU A 201 -5.74 17.08 -5.95
C GLU A 201 -4.63 17.47 -4.96
N ASN A 202 -4.85 18.52 -4.16
CA ASN A 202 -3.94 18.95 -3.10
C ASN A 202 -3.76 17.89 -1.99
N ASP A 203 -4.80 17.11 -1.68
CA ASP A 203 -4.66 15.98 -0.74
C ASP A 203 -3.77 14.88 -1.34
N LEU A 204 -3.91 14.61 -2.65
CA LEU A 204 -3.05 13.65 -3.35
C LEU A 204 -1.59 14.13 -3.42
N ASP A 205 -1.35 15.42 -3.66
CA ASP A 205 0.00 16.04 -3.55
C ASP A 205 0.58 15.92 -2.14
N ASN A 206 -0.26 16.16 -1.12
CA ASN A 206 0.16 16.05 0.28
C ASN A 206 0.49 14.61 0.67
N ILE A 207 -0.24 13.61 0.15
CA ILE A 207 0.09 12.20 0.34
C ILE A 207 1.52 11.92 -0.16
N GLU A 208 1.84 12.31 -1.39
CA GLU A 208 3.18 12.11 -1.96
C GLU A 208 4.24 12.86 -1.14
N THR A 209 3.96 14.10 -0.75
CA THR A 209 4.88 14.93 0.05
C THR A 209 5.18 14.31 1.41
N TYR A 210 4.14 13.89 2.15
CA TYR A 210 4.32 13.39 3.50
C TYR A 210 4.82 11.94 3.54
N ALA A 211 4.52 11.13 2.52
CA ALA A 211 5.04 9.78 2.37
C ALA A 211 6.58 9.75 2.27
N TYR A 212 7.19 10.78 1.66
CA TYR A 212 8.64 10.92 1.53
C TYR A 212 9.26 11.90 2.54
N TYR A 213 8.51 12.33 3.56
CA TYR A 213 9.01 13.33 4.49
C TYR A 213 10.22 12.79 5.27
N PRO A 214 11.35 13.53 5.36
CA PRO A 214 12.59 13.00 5.95
C PRO A 214 12.42 12.53 7.40
N VAL A 215 11.65 13.29 8.18
CA VAL A 215 11.33 12.98 9.57
C VAL A 215 10.03 12.17 9.62
N LEU A 216 10.14 10.85 9.80
CA LEU A 216 9.01 9.92 9.73
C LEU A 216 7.82 10.36 10.57
N LYS A 217 8.02 10.71 11.85
CA LYS A 217 6.93 11.16 12.73
C LYS A 217 6.16 12.35 12.14
N ARG A 218 6.86 13.33 11.56
CA ARG A 218 6.23 14.48 10.91
C ARG A 218 5.49 14.09 9.63
N GLY A 219 6.04 13.16 8.86
CA GLY A 219 5.34 12.58 7.70
C GLY A 219 4.04 11.89 8.12
N LEU A 220 4.09 11.02 9.13
CA LEU A 220 2.91 10.35 9.68
C LEU A 220 1.87 11.34 10.23
N ASP A 221 2.31 12.38 10.95
CA ASP A 221 1.43 13.42 11.47
C ASP A 221 0.78 14.21 10.33
N GLY A 222 1.54 14.62 9.31
CA GLY A 222 1.01 15.30 8.13
C GLY A 222 0.00 14.47 7.33
N LEU A 223 0.25 13.17 7.17
CA LEU A 223 -0.68 12.23 6.54
C LEU A 223 -2.04 12.19 7.27
N LYS A 224 -2.04 12.24 8.60
CA LYS A 224 -3.27 12.17 9.42
C LYS A 224 -4.15 13.41 9.36
N GLU A 225 -3.63 14.53 8.87
CA GLU A 225 -4.45 15.72 8.60
C GLU A 225 -5.38 15.53 7.39
N ILE A 226 -5.09 14.53 6.54
CA ILE A 226 -5.90 14.19 5.38
C ILE A 226 -7.06 13.30 5.81
N LYS A 227 -8.28 13.74 5.48
CA LYS A 227 -9.50 13.05 5.91
C LYS A 227 -9.56 11.60 5.42
N GLY A 228 -9.76 10.68 6.35
CA GLY A 228 -9.81 9.23 6.07
C GLY A 228 -8.48 8.53 6.29
N ILE A 229 -7.40 9.27 6.56
CA ILE A 229 -6.10 8.72 6.95
C ILE A 229 -5.95 8.81 8.47
N GLY A 230 -5.98 7.66 9.13
CA GLY A 230 -5.68 7.54 10.57
C GLY A 230 -4.30 6.93 10.81
N ASN A 231 -4.00 6.61 12.08
CA ASN A 231 -2.73 5.93 12.45
C ASN A 231 -2.48 4.66 11.65
N TYR A 232 -3.51 3.82 11.45
CA TYR A 232 -3.40 2.61 10.64
C TYR A 232 -2.90 2.93 9.23
N THR A 233 -3.61 3.79 8.50
CA THR A 233 -3.27 4.12 7.11
C THR A 233 -1.92 4.81 6.99
N ALA A 234 -1.61 5.76 7.88
CA ALA A 234 -0.32 6.43 7.87
C ALA A 234 0.85 5.45 8.08
N ARG A 235 0.72 4.52 9.04
CA ARG A 235 1.77 3.51 9.31
C ARG A 235 1.89 2.48 8.18
N ILE A 236 0.78 2.02 7.62
CA ILE A 236 0.81 1.16 6.43
C ILE A 236 1.53 1.87 5.27
N LEU A 237 1.29 3.17 5.06
CA LEU A 237 2.02 3.92 4.05
C LEU A 237 3.52 3.99 4.36
N GLY A 238 3.89 4.26 5.62
CA GLY A 238 5.28 4.23 6.07
C GLY A 238 5.98 2.90 5.75
N ILE A 239 5.30 1.77 5.98
CA ILE A 239 5.87 0.43 5.80
C ILE A 239 5.85 0.00 4.33
N TYR A 240 4.67 -0.05 3.72
CA TYR A 240 4.45 -0.65 2.40
C TYR A 240 4.66 0.31 1.24
N HIS A 241 4.80 1.61 1.49
CA HIS A 241 5.24 2.54 0.46
C HIS A 241 6.61 3.10 0.76
N SER A 242 6.89 3.59 1.97
CA SER A 242 8.15 4.29 2.28
C SER A 242 9.27 3.38 2.82
N ARG A 243 9.01 2.08 3.02
CA ARG A 243 9.96 1.12 3.61
C ARG A 243 10.58 1.60 4.94
N ARG A 244 9.78 2.30 5.73
CA ARG A 244 10.14 2.81 7.06
C ARG A 244 9.59 1.86 8.11
N TYR A 245 10.47 1.04 8.69
CA TYR A 245 10.09 -0.03 9.60
C TYR A 245 10.12 0.35 11.07
N ASP A 246 10.44 1.62 11.36
CA ASP A 246 10.55 2.19 12.71
C ASP A 246 9.24 2.08 13.52
N TYR A 247 8.08 1.92 12.85
CA TYR A 247 6.78 1.73 13.49
C TYR A 247 6.06 0.53 12.90
N ALA A 248 5.56 -0.35 13.76
CA ALA A 248 4.61 -1.38 13.35
C ALA A 248 3.18 -0.83 13.24
N PHE A 249 2.40 -1.39 12.32
CA PHE A 249 0.97 -1.08 12.26
C PHE A 249 0.20 -1.80 13.37
N TYR A 250 -0.86 -1.14 13.84
CA TYR A 250 -1.73 -1.63 14.91
C TYR A 250 -3.07 -2.03 14.30
N ASP A 251 -3.37 -3.32 14.28
CA ASP A 251 -4.68 -3.87 13.93
C ASP A 251 -5.00 -5.14 14.74
N THR A 252 -6.22 -5.66 14.58
CA THR A 252 -6.69 -6.82 15.34
C THR A 252 -5.93 -8.09 15.01
N TYR A 253 -5.45 -8.25 13.76
CA TYR A 253 -4.72 -9.45 13.37
C TYR A 253 -3.32 -9.45 13.97
N VAL A 254 -2.64 -8.30 13.98
CA VAL A 254 -1.36 -8.14 14.69
C VAL A 254 -1.53 -8.46 16.17
N LEU A 255 -2.58 -7.96 16.83
CA LEU A 255 -2.82 -8.29 18.24
C LEU A 255 -3.10 -9.77 18.46
N GLU A 256 -3.84 -10.42 17.57
CA GLU A 256 -4.11 -11.86 17.61
C GLU A 256 -2.81 -12.67 17.51
N VAL A 257 -1.96 -12.38 16.52
CA VAL A 257 -0.67 -13.07 16.34
C VAL A 257 0.24 -12.83 17.53
N LEU A 258 0.36 -11.59 17.99
CA LEU A 258 1.21 -11.28 19.14
C LEU A 258 0.70 -11.95 20.42
N ASN A 259 -0.61 -11.98 20.65
CA ASN A 259 -1.17 -12.68 21.80
C ASN A 259 -0.95 -14.19 21.72
N HIS A 260 -1.10 -14.80 20.54
CA HIS A 260 -0.83 -16.22 20.32
C HIS A 260 0.64 -16.58 20.55
N LYS A 261 1.56 -15.71 20.16
CA LYS A 261 3.00 -15.99 20.22
C LYS A 261 3.68 -15.56 21.53
N TYR A 262 3.21 -14.48 22.15
CA TYR A 262 3.89 -13.82 23.27
C TYR A 262 2.99 -13.51 24.47
N GLU A 263 1.71 -13.87 24.43
CA GLU A 263 0.78 -13.66 25.55
C GLU A 263 0.77 -12.20 26.06
N ILE A 264 0.71 -11.25 25.12
CA ILE A 264 0.91 -9.80 25.39
C ILE A 264 -0.12 -9.17 26.34
N GLY A 265 -1.16 -9.93 26.73
CA GLY A 265 -2.26 -9.48 27.57
C GLY A 265 -3.15 -8.46 26.87
N ASN A 266 -3.87 -7.66 27.67
CA ASN A 266 -4.87 -6.73 27.17
C ASN A 266 -4.25 -5.41 26.70
N ILE A 267 -3.77 -5.39 25.47
CA ILE A 267 -3.41 -4.16 24.75
C ILE A 267 -4.66 -3.58 24.09
N ASN A 268 -5.13 -2.44 24.60
CA ASN A 268 -6.41 -1.85 24.20
C ASN A 268 -6.25 -0.58 23.34
N ASN A 269 -5.04 -0.04 23.23
CA ASN A 269 -4.78 1.16 22.44
C ASN A 269 -3.37 1.18 21.84
N ILE A 270 -3.19 2.07 20.87
CA ILE A 270 -1.94 2.19 20.11
C ILE A 270 -0.73 2.60 20.96
N ASN A 271 -0.91 3.33 22.06
CA ASN A 271 0.22 3.73 22.91
C ASN A 271 0.72 2.55 23.74
N GLN A 272 -0.20 1.71 24.24
CA GLN A 272 0.16 0.45 24.91
C GLN A 272 0.86 -0.49 23.93
N PHE A 273 0.34 -0.60 22.71
CA PHE A 273 0.96 -1.37 21.64
C PHE A 273 2.38 -0.88 21.34
N ASP A 274 2.55 0.41 21.10
CA ASP A 274 3.86 1.00 20.82
C ASP A 274 4.84 0.78 21.97
N THR A 275 4.38 0.92 23.22
CA THR A 275 5.22 0.69 24.39
C THR A 275 5.69 -0.76 24.43
N TRP A 276 4.77 -1.72 24.27
CA TRP A 276 5.11 -3.14 24.28
C TRP A 276 6.06 -3.51 23.13
N VAL A 277 5.72 -3.11 21.91
CA VAL A 277 6.49 -3.41 20.70
C VAL A 277 7.88 -2.80 20.76
N ASN A 278 8.02 -1.54 21.17
CA ASN A 278 9.33 -0.88 21.21
C ASN A 278 10.21 -1.40 22.36
N ASN A 279 9.62 -1.85 23.47
CA ASN A 279 10.36 -2.51 24.53
C ASN A 279 10.88 -3.88 24.08
N LYS A 280 10.09 -4.63 23.31
CA LYS A 280 10.45 -5.96 22.82
C LYS A 280 11.41 -5.89 21.61
N TRP A 281 11.14 -5.01 20.66
CA TRP A 281 11.88 -4.84 19.41
C TRP A 281 12.16 -3.35 19.14
N PRO A 282 13.26 -2.80 19.69
CA PRO A 282 13.55 -1.36 19.60
C PRO A 282 13.99 -0.90 18.21
N LYS A 283 14.31 -1.82 17.29
CA LYS A 283 14.71 -1.53 15.91
C LYS A 283 13.82 -2.29 14.95
N ASP A 284 13.39 -1.60 13.89
CA ASP A 284 12.58 -2.11 12.79
C ASP A 284 11.43 -3.07 13.20
N PRO A 285 10.61 -2.73 14.20
CA PRO A 285 9.55 -3.61 14.69
C PRO A 285 8.54 -4.04 13.61
N ALA A 286 8.37 -3.23 12.55
CA ALA A 286 7.50 -3.60 11.44
C ALA A 286 7.98 -4.84 10.69
N LEU A 287 9.29 -5.01 10.48
CA LEU A 287 9.85 -6.20 9.84
C LEU A 287 9.58 -7.43 10.68
N VAL A 288 9.80 -7.31 11.98
CA VAL A 288 9.63 -8.40 12.95
C VAL A 288 8.18 -8.85 13.04
N ILE A 289 7.25 -7.89 13.15
CA ILE A 289 5.82 -8.22 13.14
C ILE A 289 5.45 -8.86 11.81
N HIS A 290 5.93 -8.36 10.68
CA HIS A 290 5.55 -8.93 9.39
C HIS A 290 6.10 -10.34 9.15
N SER A 291 7.27 -10.70 9.69
CA SER A 291 7.75 -12.09 9.66
C SER A 291 6.86 -13.02 10.50
N LEU A 292 6.38 -12.56 11.65
CA LEU A 292 5.43 -13.31 12.48
C LEU A 292 4.08 -13.51 11.78
N LEU A 293 3.57 -12.48 11.11
CA LEU A 293 2.31 -12.57 10.36
C LEU A 293 2.38 -13.61 9.23
N LEU A 294 3.53 -13.72 8.56
CA LEU A 294 3.72 -14.72 7.51
C LEU A 294 3.81 -16.12 8.05
N GLU A 295 4.53 -16.33 9.16
CA GLU A 295 4.59 -17.63 9.82
C GLU A 295 3.21 -18.07 10.31
N TYR A 296 2.40 -17.15 10.86
CA TYR A 296 1.06 -17.45 11.34
C TYR A 296 -0.01 -17.56 10.24
N LEU A 297 0.31 -17.15 9.00
CA LEU A 297 -0.66 -17.07 7.91
C LEU A 297 -1.37 -18.41 7.62
N PRO A 298 -0.70 -19.58 7.59
CA PRO A 298 -1.38 -20.85 7.36
C PRO A 298 -2.45 -21.16 8.42
N GLU A 299 -2.16 -20.86 9.69
CA GLU A 299 -3.09 -21.08 10.79
C GLU A 299 -4.29 -20.14 10.70
N PHE A 300 -4.04 -18.87 10.42
CA PHE A 300 -5.08 -17.88 10.16
C PHE A 300 -5.98 -18.32 8.99
N LEU A 301 -5.40 -18.83 7.90
CA LEU A 301 -6.15 -19.30 6.74
C LEU A 301 -7.02 -20.53 7.08
N LYS A 302 -6.51 -21.42 7.94
CA LYS A 302 -7.23 -22.61 8.41
C LYS A 302 -8.40 -22.25 9.31
N SER A 303 -8.23 -21.37 10.29
CA SER A 303 -9.29 -20.95 11.21
C SER A 303 -10.44 -20.22 10.49
N HIS A 304 -10.14 -19.59 9.36
CA HIS A 304 -11.12 -18.86 8.54
C HIS A 304 -11.58 -19.62 7.29
N GLN A 305 -11.24 -20.91 7.15
CA GLN A 305 -11.53 -21.73 5.96
C GLN A 305 -13.03 -21.86 5.65
N THR A 306 -13.91 -21.83 6.66
CA THR A 306 -15.38 -21.85 6.47
C THR A 306 -15.91 -20.55 5.86
N PHE A 307 -15.28 -19.42 6.17
CA PHE A 307 -15.55 -18.13 5.53
C PHE A 307 -15.03 -18.13 4.08
N TYR A 308 -13.80 -18.64 3.88
CA TYR A 308 -13.15 -18.66 2.57
C TYR A 308 -13.76 -19.64 1.56
N SER A 309 -14.17 -20.83 1.99
CA SER A 309 -14.87 -21.80 1.14
C SER A 309 -16.24 -21.30 0.67
N LYS A 310 -16.92 -20.44 1.43
CA LYS A 310 -18.20 -19.82 1.03
C LYS A 310 -18.01 -18.67 0.03
N ALA A 311 -16.96 -17.86 0.18
CA ALA A 311 -16.67 -16.72 -0.70
C ALA A 311 -16.20 -17.14 -2.11
N ILE A 312 -15.53 -18.29 -2.22
CA ILE A 312 -14.95 -18.78 -3.48
C ILE A 312 -15.93 -19.63 -4.30
N LYS A 313 -17.14 -19.95 -3.80
CA LYS A 313 -18.13 -20.71 -4.58
C LYS A 313 -18.39 -19.98 -5.91
N PRO A 314 -18.02 -20.55 -7.07
CA PRO A 314 -18.30 -19.91 -8.34
C PRO A 314 -19.81 -19.74 -8.42
N LYS A 315 -20.26 -18.49 -8.61
CA LYS A 315 -21.67 -18.24 -8.97
C LYS A 315 -21.93 -19.08 -10.21
N LYS A 316 -22.72 -20.16 -10.07
CA LYS A 316 -23.21 -20.92 -11.22
C LYS A 316 -23.84 -19.89 -12.14
N LYS A 317 -23.22 -19.63 -13.30
CA LYS A 317 -23.88 -18.86 -14.36
C LYS A 317 -25.17 -19.62 -14.64
N LYS A 318 -26.32 -19.01 -14.33
CA LYS A 318 -27.61 -19.47 -14.83
C LYS A 318 -27.51 -19.30 -16.35
N ILE A 319 -27.19 -20.38 -17.05
CA ILE A 319 -27.34 -20.43 -18.50
C ILE A 319 -28.86 -20.43 -18.71
N ILE A 320 -29.40 -19.24 -18.97
CA ILE A 320 -30.77 -19.12 -19.49
C ILE A 320 -30.64 -19.53 -20.95
N LEU A 321 -30.91 -20.81 -21.23
CA LEU A 321 -31.20 -21.28 -22.57
C LEU A 321 -32.57 -20.70 -22.95
N GLU A 322 -32.58 -19.57 -23.64
CA GLU A 322 -33.74 -19.12 -24.40
C GLU A 322 -34.02 -20.17 -25.48
N LYS A 323 -34.98 -21.07 -25.21
CA LYS A 323 -35.63 -21.88 -26.25
C LYS A 323 -36.43 -20.93 -27.13
N LYS A 324 -35.81 -20.41 -28.20
CA LYS A 324 -36.58 -19.86 -29.32
C LYS A 324 -37.38 -21.02 -29.94
N LYS A 325 -38.70 -20.96 -29.77
CA LYS A 325 -39.65 -21.68 -30.60
C LYS A 325 -39.41 -21.24 -32.04
N TYR A 326 -38.95 -22.15 -32.90
CA TYR A 326 -39.15 -22.04 -34.33
C TYR A 326 -40.11 -23.16 -34.73
N SER A 327 -41.26 -22.70 -35.21
CA SER A 327 -42.37 -23.49 -35.72
C SER A 327 -42.01 -24.20 -37.02
N ASP A 328 -42.68 -25.32 -37.21
CA ASP A 328 -42.87 -26.09 -38.43
C ASP A 328 -42.74 -25.29 -39.74
N LYS A 329 -41.98 -25.86 -40.67
CA LYS A 329 -42.37 -25.97 -42.08
C LYS A 329 -41.59 -27.12 -42.75
N THR A 330 -42.35 -27.91 -43.52
CA THR A 330 -41.95 -28.89 -44.56
C THR A 330 -41.18 -30.13 -44.06
N LYS A 331 -41.81 -31.30 -43.82
CA LYS A 331 -42.39 -32.25 -44.81
C LYS A 331 -41.54 -32.38 -46.08
N GLN A 332 -40.72 -33.43 -46.17
CA GLN A 332 -40.86 -34.50 -47.18
C GLN A 332 -39.68 -35.50 -47.13
N LEU A 333 -40.04 -36.76 -47.40
CA LEU A 333 -39.23 -37.82 -48.03
C LEU A 333 -38.16 -38.56 -47.20
N ASP A 334 -38.66 -39.62 -46.57
CA ASP A 334 -38.50 -41.00 -47.02
C ASP A 334 -37.65 -41.97 -46.18
N LYS A 335 -38.26 -43.14 -45.99
CA LYS A 335 -37.80 -44.28 -45.21
C LYS A 335 -37.03 -45.24 -46.13
N SER A 336 -35.81 -45.59 -45.75
CA SER A 336 -35.24 -46.92 -46.04
C SER A 336 -34.14 -47.20 -44.98
N VAL A 337 -34.39 -48.12 -44.03
CA VAL A 337 -34.08 -49.56 -44.10
C VAL A 337 -32.59 -49.84 -43.85
N ILE A 338 -32.23 -50.23 -42.62
CA ILE A 338 -31.55 -51.52 -42.28
C ILE A 338 -31.02 -51.55 -40.84
N LEU A 339 -31.23 -52.73 -40.25
CA LEU A 339 -30.91 -53.23 -38.93
C LEU A 339 -29.41 -53.39 -38.60
N SER A 340 -29.19 -53.49 -37.28
CA SER A 340 -28.31 -54.43 -36.57
C SER A 340 -26.78 -54.32 -36.67
N THR A 341 -26.21 -53.90 -35.52
CA THR A 341 -25.13 -54.56 -34.78
C THR A 341 -24.25 -55.61 -35.49
N THR A 342 -22.95 -55.35 -35.51
CA THR A 342 -21.94 -56.36 -35.12
C THR A 342 -20.63 -55.71 -34.66
N LYS A 343 -20.10 -56.25 -33.55
CA LYS A 343 -18.81 -55.91 -32.94
C LYS A 343 -17.67 -56.52 -33.78
N LYS A 344 -16.50 -55.85 -33.83
CA LYS A 344 -15.20 -56.28 -33.23
C LYS A 344 -13.97 -55.79 -34.01
N VAL A 345 -13.02 -55.26 -33.22
CA VAL A 345 -11.55 -55.48 -33.29
C VAL A 345 -10.68 -54.59 -34.19
N ALA A 346 -9.54 -54.20 -33.58
CA ALA A 346 -8.26 -53.74 -34.14
C ALA A 346 -7.99 -52.23 -34.29
N LYS A 347 -7.33 -51.71 -33.24
CA LYS A 347 -6.00 -51.06 -33.24
C LYS A 347 -5.70 -49.93 -34.26
N LYS A 348 -5.30 -48.81 -33.64
CA LYS A 348 -4.09 -47.97 -33.84
C LYS A 348 -4.28 -46.54 -34.38
N THR A 349 -3.85 -45.60 -33.52
CA THR A 349 -3.25 -44.26 -33.78
C THR A 349 -4.22 -43.19 -34.33
N VAL A 350 -4.52 -42.09 -33.63
CA VAL A 350 -3.64 -40.91 -33.47
C VAL A 350 -4.08 -40.06 -32.26
N LYS A 351 -3.10 -39.69 -31.44
CA LYS A 351 -3.14 -38.61 -30.43
C LYS A 351 -3.44 -37.25 -31.10
N LYS A 352 -4.38 -36.46 -30.55
CA LYS A 352 -4.19 -35.00 -30.43
C LYS A 352 -5.07 -34.36 -29.34
N GLN A 353 -4.42 -34.19 -28.19
CA GLN A 353 -4.47 -33.06 -27.26
C GLN A 353 -5.75 -32.19 -27.24
N THR A 354 -6.58 -32.43 -26.22
CA THR A 354 -7.28 -31.35 -25.51
C THR A 354 -6.64 -31.21 -24.13
N LYS A 355 -5.99 -30.05 -23.89
CA LYS A 355 -5.37 -29.67 -22.62
C LYS A 355 -6.45 -29.67 -21.52
N LYS A 356 -6.38 -30.64 -20.61
CA LYS A 356 -6.99 -30.56 -19.28
C LYS A 356 -6.31 -29.42 -18.51
N ILE A 357 -7.00 -28.29 -18.37
CA ILE A 357 -6.70 -27.33 -17.31
C ILE A 357 -7.13 -28.01 -16.02
N SER A 358 -6.15 -28.56 -15.29
CA SER A 358 -6.32 -29.11 -13.95
C SER A 358 -6.83 -28.00 -13.03
N LYS A 359 -8.06 -28.15 -12.53
CA LYS A 359 -8.58 -27.40 -11.40
C LYS A 359 -8.00 -28.06 -10.15
N LYS A 360 -6.87 -27.56 -9.67
CA LYS A 360 -6.36 -27.94 -8.35
C LYS A 360 -7.34 -27.46 -7.27
N THR A 361 -7.56 -28.29 -6.27
CA THR A 361 -8.47 -27.98 -5.16
C THR A 361 -7.72 -27.22 -4.06
N PRO A 362 -8.41 -26.37 -3.26
CA PRO A 362 -7.79 -25.63 -2.15
C PRO A 362 -7.10 -26.51 -1.08
N LYS A 363 -7.43 -27.80 -1.03
CA LYS A 363 -6.79 -28.77 -0.14
C LYS A 363 -5.36 -29.11 -0.60
N GLU A 364 -5.16 -29.29 -1.91
CA GLU A 364 -3.83 -29.50 -2.51
C GLU A 364 -2.93 -28.25 -2.41
N PHE A 365 -3.53 -27.06 -2.30
CA PHE A 365 -2.84 -25.80 -2.03
C PHE A 365 -2.30 -25.74 -0.59
N LEU A 366 -3.09 -26.16 0.40
CA LEU A 366 -2.69 -26.22 1.81
C LEU A 366 -1.63 -27.31 2.06
N GLU A 367 -1.76 -28.48 1.44
CA GLU A 367 -0.80 -29.60 1.60
C GLU A 367 0.56 -29.33 0.94
N LYS A 368 0.61 -28.54 -0.14
CA LYS A 368 1.89 -28.14 -0.77
C LYS A 368 2.64 -27.05 -0.01
N LEU A 369 1.95 -26.19 0.74
CA LEU A 369 2.59 -25.18 1.57
C LEU A 369 3.42 -25.81 2.70
N THR A 370 2.97 -26.94 3.25
CA THR A 370 3.62 -27.65 4.37
C THR A 370 4.77 -28.57 3.95
N GLN A 371 4.82 -29.03 2.69
CA GLN A 371 5.85 -29.96 2.20
C GLN A 371 7.11 -29.28 1.64
N LYS A 372 7.07 -27.99 1.29
CA LYS A 372 8.22 -27.25 0.72
C LYS A 372 9.23 -26.76 1.79
N THR A 373 8.93 -26.94 3.08
CA THR A 373 9.63 -26.31 4.20
C THR A 373 10.69 -27.17 4.91
N LEU A 374 11.07 -28.35 4.40
CA LEU A 374 12.09 -29.20 5.04
C LEU A 374 13.13 -29.73 4.03
N GLU A 375 14.20 -28.97 3.82
CA GLU A 375 15.50 -29.47 3.35
C GLU A 375 16.59 -28.84 4.24
N GLU A 376 16.94 -29.53 5.31
CA GLU A 376 17.74 -29.02 6.44
C GLU A 376 19.17 -28.59 6.03
N GLY A 377 19.73 -29.11 4.94
CA GLY A 377 21.09 -28.75 4.47
C GLY A 377 21.19 -27.47 3.62
N LEU A 378 20.14 -27.11 2.87
CA LEU A 378 20.09 -25.83 2.14
C LEU A 378 19.80 -24.68 3.10
N HIS A 379 19.15 -24.99 4.22
CA HIS A 379 18.74 -24.06 5.25
C HIS A 379 19.92 -23.39 5.97
N ASP A 380 20.86 -24.19 6.50
CA ASP A 380 22.02 -23.66 7.24
C ASP A 380 22.91 -22.80 6.34
N TYR A 381 23.17 -23.25 5.11
CA TYR A 381 23.89 -22.46 4.11
C TYR A 381 23.20 -21.12 3.79
N ILE A 382 21.86 -21.11 3.70
CA ILE A 382 21.08 -19.89 3.47
C ILE A 382 21.10 -18.98 4.68
N MET A 383 20.98 -19.53 5.89
CA MET A 383 21.02 -18.75 7.12
C MET A 383 22.40 -18.14 7.36
N ASP A 384 23.47 -18.86 7.05
CA ASP A 384 24.85 -18.37 7.08
C ASP A 384 25.10 -17.34 5.97
N SER A 385 24.49 -17.52 4.80
CA SER A 385 24.56 -16.55 3.69
C SER A 385 23.76 -15.27 3.95
N ILE A 386 22.66 -15.35 4.72
CA ILE A 386 21.85 -14.21 5.11
C ILE A 386 22.49 -13.47 6.30
N PHE A 387 23.09 -14.22 7.25
CA PHE A 387 23.63 -13.71 8.50
C PHE A 387 25.03 -14.26 8.80
N PRO A 388 26.07 -13.91 8.02
CA PRO A 388 27.41 -14.42 8.27
C PRO A 388 27.91 -14.02 9.66
N GLU A 389 28.41 -15.00 10.43
CA GLU A 389 28.89 -14.79 11.80
C GLU A 389 30.12 -13.87 11.85
N ASN A 390 30.93 -13.84 10.79
CA ASN A 390 32.21 -13.12 10.72
C ASN A 390 32.14 -11.77 9.99
N SER A 391 31.26 -10.87 10.41
CA SER A 391 31.42 -9.44 10.09
C SER A 391 31.96 -8.71 11.31
N ASN A 392 33.27 -8.45 11.33
CA ASN A 392 33.93 -7.61 12.32
C ASN A 392 33.26 -6.22 12.39
N GLU A 393 32.37 -6.02 13.36
CA GLU A 393 31.92 -4.70 13.78
C GLU A 393 31.90 -4.70 15.33
N GLU A 394 32.56 -3.70 15.91
CA GLU A 394 32.75 -3.55 17.35
C GLU A 394 31.42 -3.51 18.12
N PRO A 395 31.38 -4.06 19.35
CA PRO A 395 30.19 -3.99 20.17
C PRO A 395 29.85 -2.54 20.52
N ILE A 396 28.60 -2.15 20.23
CA ILE A 396 28.02 -0.92 20.72
C ILE A 396 27.98 -1.03 22.25
N LYS A 397 28.87 -0.29 22.92
CA LYS A 397 28.85 -0.14 24.38
C LYS A 397 27.55 0.54 24.79
N ASN A 398 26.65 -0.24 25.38
CA ASN A 398 25.52 0.29 26.12
C ASN A 398 26.05 0.79 27.48
N GLU A 399 26.29 2.10 27.62
CA GLU A 399 26.43 2.69 28.95
C GLU A 399 25.07 2.69 29.64
N VAL A 400 24.95 1.81 30.63
CA VAL A 400 23.91 1.79 31.65
C VAL A 400 24.15 3.00 32.56
N ILE A 401 23.26 3.99 32.52
CA ILE A 401 23.23 5.03 33.56
C ILE A 401 22.19 4.61 34.60
N ASN A 402 22.69 4.09 35.71
CA ASN A 402 21.97 4.01 36.98
C ASN A 402 22.82 4.70 38.04
N GLY A 403 22.18 5.53 38.88
CA GLY A 403 22.69 5.86 40.20
C GLY A 403 22.96 7.34 40.46
N ASP A 404 22.11 7.90 41.32
CA ASP A 404 22.35 9.08 42.12
C ASP A 404 23.77 9.18 42.67
N LYS A 405 24.39 10.36 42.52
CA LYS A 405 25.14 11.13 43.52
C LYS A 405 25.87 12.28 42.81
N ALA A 406 25.52 13.51 43.20
CA ALA A 406 26.26 14.71 42.82
C ALA A 406 27.67 14.70 43.45
N PRO A 407 28.67 15.22 42.72
CA PRO A 407 29.65 16.07 43.36
C PRO A 407 29.74 17.45 42.70
N LYS A 408 29.91 18.43 43.56
CA LYS A 408 30.13 19.85 43.27
C LYS A 408 31.47 20.03 42.55
N GLY A 409 31.47 20.80 41.47
CA GLY A 409 32.66 21.51 41.01
C GLY A 409 33.02 21.34 39.54
N ALA A 410 32.46 22.17 38.66
CA ALA A 410 33.13 22.59 37.41
C ALA A 410 32.39 23.79 36.78
N LYS A 411 32.65 24.99 37.31
CA LYS A 411 32.40 26.25 36.61
C LYS A 411 33.57 26.55 35.69
N LYS A 412 33.43 26.32 34.38
CA LYS A 412 33.97 27.12 33.25
C LYS A 412 33.90 26.26 31.97
N ILE A 413 33.84 26.94 30.83
CA ILE A 413 33.73 26.37 29.46
C ILE A 413 32.28 26.12 28.99
N GLU A 414 31.48 27.18 28.97
CA GLU A 414 30.37 27.27 28.00
C GLU A 414 30.09 28.73 27.65
N LYS A 415 30.96 29.35 26.82
CA LYS A 415 30.65 30.66 26.21
C LYS A 415 31.37 30.99 24.89
N THR A 416 32.10 30.04 24.29
CA THR A 416 32.95 30.33 23.12
C THR A 416 32.46 29.73 21.80
N SER A 417 31.42 28.89 21.78
CA SER A 417 30.98 28.19 20.55
C SER A 417 29.75 28.81 19.87
N ARG A 418 29.10 29.83 20.46
CA ARG A 418 27.93 30.51 19.88
C ARG A 418 28.21 31.81 19.11
N LYS A 419 29.49 32.16 18.86
CA LYS A 419 29.88 33.36 18.08
C LYS A 419 30.55 33.08 16.72
N LYS A 420 30.76 31.82 16.33
CA LYS A 420 31.43 31.47 15.06
C LYS A 420 30.51 30.98 13.92
N LEU A 421 29.21 30.79 14.15
CA LEU A 421 28.27 30.35 13.10
C LEU A 421 27.43 31.48 12.47
N ALA A 422 27.43 32.69 13.05
CA ALA A 422 26.64 33.83 12.55
C ALA A 422 27.39 34.79 11.60
N ARG A 423 28.56 34.39 11.07
CA ARG A 423 29.40 35.24 10.19
C ARG A 423 29.73 34.64 8.82
N LYS A 424 29.10 33.53 8.41
CA LYS A 424 29.36 32.86 7.12
C LYS A 424 28.20 32.89 6.09
N VAL A 425 27.11 33.62 6.36
CA VAL A 425 25.93 33.66 5.45
C VAL A 425 25.67 35.07 4.85
N SER A 426 26.56 36.05 5.01
CA SER A 426 26.38 37.40 4.44
C SER A 426 27.39 37.83 3.35
N LYS A 427 28.08 36.89 2.70
CA LYS A 427 28.96 37.17 1.56
C LYS A 427 28.65 36.27 0.35
N LYS A 428 27.55 36.56 -0.33
CA LYS A 428 27.33 36.31 -1.76
C LYS A 428 25.97 36.90 -2.12
N ILE A 429 25.99 38.14 -2.62
CA ILE A 429 25.03 38.80 -3.53
C ILE A 429 25.48 40.27 -3.54
N THR A 430 26.12 40.69 -4.63
CA THR A 430 26.12 42.07 -5.17
C THR A 430 27.08 42.13 -6.36
N LYS A 431 26.52 42.19 -7.57
CA LYS A 431 27.05 42.93 -8.72
C LYS A 431 25.99 42.94 -9.81
N LYS A 432 25.23 44.04 -9.89
CA LYS A 432 24.90 44.83 -11.08
C LYS A 432 23.74 45.77 -10.75
N THR A 433 24.06 47.07 -10.76
CA THR A 433 23.11 48.18 -10.93
C THR A 433 23.54 48.89 -12.22
N PRO A 434 22.61 49.55 -12.94
CA PRO A 434 22.55 51.02 -12.86
C PRO A 434 21.08 51.50 -12.77
N ALA A 435 20.71 52.35 -11.81
CA ALA A 435 20.84 53.81 -11.77
C ALA A 435 19.54 54.52 -12.17
N ARG A 436 18.84 55.12 -11.19
CA ARG A 436 18.18 56.44 -11.33
C ARG A 436 17.65 56.99 -9.99
N THR A 437 18.38 58.00 -9.52
CA THR A 437 17.95 59.29 -8.93
C THR A 437 16.70 59.45 -8.05
N SER A 438 16.98 60.11 -6.90
CA SER A 438 16.16 61.08 -6.15
C SER A 438 15.04 60.49 -5.26
N LYS A 439 14.72 60.97 -4.06
CA LYS A 439 14.98 62.25 -3.37
C LYS A 439 14.69 62.04 -1.85
N LYS A 440 15.48 62.68 -0.98
CA LYS A 440 15.16 63.34 0.32
C LYS A 440 13.83 62.95 1.00
N LYS A 441 13.74 62.66 2.32
CA LYS A 441 14.11 63.54 3.45
C LYS A 441 13.85 62.82 4.80
N SER A 442 14.70 63.13 5.80
CA SER A 442 14.44 63.36 7.26
C SER A 442 13.28 62.64 7.97
N THR A 443 13.36 62.12 9.21
CA THR A 443 14.14 62.51 10.41
C THR A 443 13.89 61.51 11.56
N LYS A 444 14.92 61.30 12.40
CA LYS A 444 14.96 61.39 13.89
C LYS A 444 13.63 61.17 14.67
N LYS A 445 13.55 60.57 15.85
CA LYS A 445 14.50 60.09 16.88
C LYS A 445 13.64 59.51 18.02
N SER A 446 14.21 58.59 18.82
CA SER A 446 14.08 58.46 20.30
C SER A 446 12.68 58.30 20.93
N SER A 447 12.43 57.59 22.03
CA SER A 447 13.26 56.94 23.04
C SER A 447 12.34 56.18 24.01
N LYS A 448 12.79 54.99 24.40
CA LYS A 448 12.89 54.44 25.77
C LYS A 448 11.88 54.81 26.86
N LYS A 449 11.49 53.72 27.55
CA LYS A 449 11.27 53.53 29.01
C LYS A 449 9.93 54.06 29.57
N SER A 450 9.28 53.45 30.55
CA SER A 450 9.37 52.14 31.23
C SER A 450 8.33 52.13 32.35
N VAL A 451 7.86 50.93 32.72
CA VAL A 451 7.52 50.50 34.11
C VAL A 451 6.09 50.72 34.64
N LYS A 452 5.63 49.63 35.29
CA LYS A 452 4.62 49.43 36.37
C LYS A 452 3.15 49.14 36.02
N LYS A 453 2.82 47.85 36.20
CA LYS A 453 1.56 47.27 36.73
C LYS A 453 1.31 47.79 38.17
N PRO A 454 0.06 47.85 38.70
CA PRO A 454 -0.67 46.65 39.15
C PRO A 454 -2.23 46.64 39.04
N SER A 455 -2.78 45.42 39.21
CA SER A 455 -4.12 44.94 39.67
C SER A 455 -5.30 45.94 39.82
N THR A 456 -6.56 45.66 39.45
CA THR A 456 -7.49 44.57 39.87
C THR A 456 -8.76 44.51 38.95
N LYS A 457 -9.55 43.43 39.10
CA LYS A 457 -10.79 42.94 38.40
C LYS A 457 -11.99 43.95 38.29
N PRO A 458 -13.22 43.54 37.87
CA PRO A 458 -13.70 43.00 36.58
C PRO A 458 -14.97 43.73 36.07
N THR A 459 -15.19 43.92 34.77
CA THR A 459 -16.50 44.40 34.27
C THR A 459 -16.96 43.77 32.94
N LYS A 460 -18.11 43.08 33.06
CA LYS A 460 -19.29 43.03 32.18
C LYS A 460 -19.12 42.72 30.67
N LYS A 461 -19.57 41.50 30.35
CA LYS A 461 -20.24 41.09 29.10
C LYS A 461 -21.29 42.12 28.64
N LYS A 462 -21.30 42.48 27.34
CA LYS A 462 -22.50 42.47 26.45
C LYS A 462 -22.15 42.92 25.02
N SER A 463 -22.83 42.29 24.06
CA SER A 463 -23.19 42.78 22.70
C SER A 463 -22.43 42.28 21.44
N VAL A 464 -22.53 40.98 21.12
CA VAL A 464 -22.57 40.54 19.70
C VAL A 464 -23.63 39.44 19.54
N LYS A 465 -24.91 39.85 19.45
CA LYS A 465 -26.04 38.95 19.14
C LYS A 465 -27.21 39.73 18.54
N LYS A 466 -27.01 40.47 17.44
CA LYS A 466 -28.12 41.10 16.69
C LYS A 466 -28.06 41.01 15.15
N SER A 467 -27.11 40.29 14.55
CA SER A 467 -27.04 40.15 13.08
C SER A 467 -27.65 38.84 12.51
N SER A 468 -27.92 37.80 13.32
CA SER A 468 -28.35 36.49 12.80
C SER A 468 -29.87 36.26 12.71
N LYS A 469 -30.71 37.13 13.31
CA LYS A 469 -32.19 36.99 13.27
C LYS A 469 -32.88 37.67 12.06
N LYS A 470 -32.24 38.65 11.40
CA LYS A 470 -32.80 39.31 10.18
C LYS A 470 -32.63 38.47 8.90
N ILE A 471 -31.61 37.61 8.83
CA ILE A 471 -31.35 36.77 7.64
C ILE A 471 -32.27 35.54 7.60
N LYS A 472 -32.59 34.92 8.76
CA LYS A 472 -33.52 33.76 8.82
C LYS A 472 -34.98 34.11 8.48
N LYS A 473 -35.43 35.35 8.67
CA LYS A 473 -36.80 35.79 8.27
C LYS A 473 -36.94 36.07 6.77
N LYS A 474 -35.86 36.48 6.06
CA LYS A 474 -35.88 36.69 4.59
C LYS A 474 -35.86 35.37 3.80
N ILE A 475 -35.23 34.32 4.32
CA ILE A 475 -35.17 33.00 3.65
C ILE A 475 -36.51 32.25 3.77
N LYS A 476 -37.20 32.32 4.92
CA LYS A 476 -38.54 31.70 5.08
C LYS A 476 -39.63 32.35 4.19
N LYS A 477 -39.54 33.64 3.87
CA LYS A 477 -40.48 34.31 2.94
C LYS A 477 -40.22 33.97 1.46
N LYS A 478 -38.99 33.62 1.05
CA LYS A 478 -38.68 33.18 -0.32
C LYS A 478 -39.07 31.73 -0.61
N ILE A 479 -39.09 30.85 0.39
CA ILE A 479 -39.47 29.44 0.22
C ILE A 479 -41.01 29.30 0.13
N LYS A 480 -41.80 30.11 0.85
CA LYS A 480 -43.27 30.08 0.77
C LYS A 480 -43.87 30.63 -0.54
N LYS A 481 -43.11 31.44 -1.31
CA LYS A 481 -43.56 31.95 -2.63
C LYS A 481 -43.23 31.02 -3.82
N LYS A 482 -42.35 30.03 -3.65
CA LYS A 482 -42.02 29.05 -4.71
C LYS A 482 -42.91 27.79 -4.69
N SER A 483 -43.58 27.48 -3.58
CA SER A 483 -44.50 26.34 -3.47
C SER A 483 -45.91 26.62 -4.04
N VAL A 484 -46.33 27.88 -4.17
CA VAL A 484 -47.64 28.26 -4.72
C VAL A 484 -47.65 28.30 -6.27
N LYS A 485 -46.48 28.37 -6.93
CA LYS A 485 -46.37 28.43 -8.39
C LYS A 485 -46.19 27.08 -9.10
N LYS A 486 -46.13 25.96 -8.38
CA LYS A 486 -46.00 24.60 -8.96
C LYS A 486 -47.28 23.75 -8.89
N GLY A 487 -48.39 24.28 -8.37
CA GLY A 487 -49.68 23.56 -8.26
C GLY A 487 -50.78 24.01 -9.24
N LYS A 488 -50.45 24.73 -10.32
CA LYS A 488 -51.43 25.25 -11.30
C LYS A 488 -51.12 24.92 -12.77
N LYS A 489 -50.38 23.83 -13.04
CA LYS A 489 -50.03 23.39 -14.41
C LYS A 489 -50.21 21.88 -14.66
N SER A 490 -51.25 21.29 -14.08
CA SER A 490 -51.69 19.92 -14.42
C SER A 490 -53.22 19.84 -14.39
N SER A 491 -53.86 20.57 -15.31
CA SER A 491 -55.24 20.34 -15.73
C SER A 491 -55.54 21.23 -16.95
N LYS A 492 -55.13 20.75 -18.13
CA LYS A 492 -55.74 20.94 -19.46
C LYS A 492 -54.73 20.55 -20.53
N GLU A 493 -55.24 19.76 -21.48
CA GLU A 493 -54.60 19.05 -22.61
C GLU A 493 -53.90 17.73 -22.27
#